data_AF-A0A9E5TEH8-F1
#
_entry.id   AF-A0A9E5TEH8-F1
#
_cell.length_a   1.000
_cell.length_b   1.000
_cell.length_c   1.000
_cell.angle_alpha   90.00
_cell.angle_beta   90.00
_cell.angle_gamma   90.00
#
_symmetry.space_group_name_H-M   'P 1'
#
loop_
_entity.id
_entity.type
_entity.pdbx_description
1 polymer ?
#
loop_
_entity_poly.entity_id
_entity_poly.type
_entity_poly.pdbx_seq_one_letter_code
_entity_poly.pdbx_strand_id
1 'polypeptide(L)' 'MYRQSRLCRVLGNPLAFTVVKILEENEELSPSQIAAAVGRSVARVSNVLAALRLAEVVRYETDGRKAR' A
#
# COMPACT_ATOMS: atom_id res chain seq x y z
N MET A 1 20.26 -11.43 -2.12
CA MET A 1 19.73 -11.70 -0.76
C MET A 1 19.02 -10.51 -0.08
N TYR A 2 19.46 -9.25 -0.24
CA TYR A 2 18.88 -8.09 0.49
C TYR A 2 17.43 -7.72 0.12
N ARG A 3 16.98 -7.98 -1.13
CA ARG A 3 15.61 -7.66 -1.59
C ARG A 3 14.54 -8.56 -0.95
N GLN A 4 14.77 -9.87 -0.88
CA GLN A 4 13.85 -10.82 -0.24
C GLN A 4 13.67 -10.54 1.25
N SER A 5 14.75 -10.20 1.96
CA SER A 5 14.68 -9.81 3.37
C SER A 5 13.84 -8.54 3.60
N ARG A 6 13.94 -7.55 2.71
CA ARG A 6 13.12 -6.34 2.75
C ARG A 6 11.63 -6.64 2.51
N LEU A 7 11.33 -7.46 1.52
CA LEU A 7 9.96 -7.86 1.20
C LEU A 7 9.31 -8.59 2.38
N CYS A 8 10.00 -9.60 2.96
CA CYS A 8 9.51 -10.31 4.14
C CYS A 8 9.33 -9.39 5.35
N ARG A 9 10.20 -8.38 5.54
CA ARG A 9 10.05 -7.42 6.64
C ARG A 9 8.80 -6.55 6.48
N VAL A 10 8.48 -6.10 5.27
CA VAL A 10 7.28 -5.30 5.02
C VAL A 10 6.03 -6.15 5.11
N LEU A 11 6.02 -7.35 4.52
CA LEU A 11 4.88 -8.27 4.57
C LEU A 11 4.64 -8.90 5.95
N GLY A 12 5.67 -8.93 6.81
CA GLY A 12 5.51 -9.32 8.22
C GLY A 12 4.62 -8.35 9.03
N ASN A 13 4.34 -7.16 8.51
CA ASN A 13 3.33 -6.28 9.08
C ASN A 13 1.93 -6.74 8.62
N PRO A 14 1.04 -7.13 9.55
CA PRO A 14 -0.29 -7.65 9.18
C PRO A 14 -1.10 -6.65 8.36
N LEU A 15 -0.96 -5.34 8.64
CA LEU A 15 -1.66 -4.31 7.87
C LEU A 15 -1.13 -4.21 6.43
N ALA A 16 0.18 -4.33 6.24
CA ALA A 16 0.77 -4.31 4.90
C ALA A 16 0.33 -5.54 4.09
N PHE A 17 0.28 -6.70 4.73
CA PHE A 17 -0.23 -7.93 4.12
C PHE A 17 -1.71 -7.79 3.71
N THR A 18 -2.57 -7.27 4.60
CA THR A 18 -3.99 -7.03 4.28
C THR A 18 -4.15 -6.05 3.13
N VAL A 19 -3.38 -4.96 3.10
CA VAL A 19 -3.42 -4.00 1.98
C VAL A 19 -3.05 -4.66 0.66
N VAL A 20 -2.01 -5.49 0.64
CA VAL A 20 -1.62 -6.24 -0.57
C VAL A 20 -2.71 -7.22 -1.00
N LYS A 21 -3.35 -7.92 -0.06
CA LYS A 21 -4.47 -8.83 -0.35
C LYS A 21 -5.67 -8.11 -0.97
N ILE A 22 -6.04 -6.95 -0.43
CA ILE A 22 -7.13 -6.14 -0.99
C ILE A 22 -6.79 -5.66 -2.40
N LEU A 23 -5.54 -5.27 -2.67
CA LEU A 23 -5.08 -4.86 -3.99
C LEU A 23 -4.91 -6.05 -4.97
N GLU A 24 -4.73 -7.27 -4.46
CA GLU A 24 -4.76 -8.48 -5.28
C GLU A 24 -6.20 -8.80 -5.74
N GLU A 25 -7.19 -8.54 -4.88
CA GLU A 25 -8.61 -8.73 -5.17
C GLU A 25 -9.23 -7.58 -5.98
N ASN A 26 -8.65 -6.38 -5.92
CA ASN A 26 -9.14 -5.17 -6.56
C ASN A 26 -8.00 -4.51 -7.35
N GLU A 27 -8.12 -4.45 -8.68
CA GLU A 27 -7.04 -3.99 -9.57
C GLU A 27 -6.53 -2.58 -9.22
N GLU A 28 -7.43 -1.64 -8.89
CA GLU A 28 -7.08 -0.26 -8.57
C GLU A 28 -7.92 0.29 -7.44
N LEU A 29 -7.27 0.87 -6.43
CA LEU A 29 -7.93 1.51 -5.30
C LEU A 29 -7.18 2.78 -4.87
N SER A 30 -7.95 3.81 -4.54
CA SER A 30 -7.39 5.01 -3.90
C SER A 30 -6.99 4.75 -2.44
N PRO A 31 -6.03 5.51 -1.88
CA PRO A 31 -5.64 5.39 -0.46
C PRO A 31 -6.82 5.51 0.52
N SER A 32 -7.82 6.33 0.18
CA SER A 32 -9.03 6.52 0.99
C SER A 32 -9.94 5.30 0.97
N GLN A 33 -10.10 4.63 -0.18
CA GLN A 33 -10.88 3.39 -0.28
C GLN A 33 -10.21 2.25 0.49
N ILE A 34 -8.88 2.13 0.37
CA ILE A 34 -8.12 1.14 1.14
C ILE A 34 -8.28 1.40 2.63
N ALA A 35 -8.17 2.66 3.07
CA ALA A 35 -8.33 3.05 4.46
C ALA A 35 -9.71 2.69 5.04
N ALA A 36 -10.77 2.91 4.26
CA ALA A 36 -12.12 2.51 4.63
C ALA A 36 -12.24 0.98 4.75
N ALA A 37 -11.70 0.23 3.77
CA ALA A 37 -11.75 -1.23 3.76
C ALA A 37 -10.99 -1.88 4.94
N VAL A 38 -9.84 -1.32 5.34
CA VAL A 38 -9.05 -1.85 6.46
C VAL A 38 -9.42 -1.25 7.83
N GLY A 39 -10.36 -0.32 7.89
CA GLY A 39 -10.76 0.36 9.13
C GLY A 39 -9.63 1.16 9.78
N ARG A 40 -8.78 1.82 8.99
CA ARG A 40 -7.63 2.61 9.46
C ARG A 40 -7.66 4.02 8.90
N SER A 41 -6.88 4.92 9.51
CA SER A 41 -6.73 6.27 8.98
C SER A 41 -5.97 6.27 7.66
N VAL A 42 -6.31 7.22 6.78
CA VAL A 42 -5.62 7.42 5.49
C VAL A 42 -4.12 7.63 5.72
N ALA A 43 -3.72 8.41 6.73
CA ALA A 43 -2.31 8.62 7.06
C ALA A 43 -1.58 7.31 7.40
N ARG A 44 -2.20 6.40 8.16
CA ARG A 44 -1.63 5.10 8.50
C ARG A 44 -1.43 4.25 7.24
N VAL A 45 -2.43 4.24 6.38
CA VAL A 45 -2.42 3.47 5.11
C VAL A 45 -1.40 4.04 4.14
N SER A 46 -1.31 5.36 3.99
CA SER A 46 -0.32 6.02 3.14
C SER A 46 1.13 5.69 3.56
N ASN A 47 1.42 5.64 4.86
CA ASN A 47 2.73 5.23 5.35
C ASN A 47 3.06 3.77 4.99
N VAL A 48 2.07 2.88 5.04
CA VAL A 48 2.22 1.48 4.64
C VAL A 48 2.41 1.36 3.13
N LEU A 49 1.63 2.09 2.33
CA LEU A 49 1.77 2.14 0.87
C LEU A 49 3.14 2.66 0.45
N ALA A 50 3.69 3.66 1.15
CA ALA A 50 5.05 4.14 0.92
C ALA A 50 6.10 3.04 1.18
N ALA A 51 5.97 2.28 2.27
CA ALA A 51 6.86 1.16 2.56
C ALA A 51 6.73 0.04 1.52
N LEU A 52 5.52 -0.29 1.09
CA LEU A 52 5.26 -1.25 0.02
C LEU A 52 5.84 -0.80 -1.33
N ARG A 53 5.76 0.50 -1.63
CA ARG A 53 6.35 1.09 -2.85
C ARG A 53 7.87 0.97 -2.84
N LEU A 54 8.50 1.26 -1.70
CA LEU A 54 9.95 1.08 -1.51
C LEU A 54 10.35 -0.39 -1.59
N ALA A 55 9.47 -1.32 -1.23
CA ALA A 55 9.67 -2.75 -1.40
C ALA A 55 9.34 -3.25 -2.82
N GLU A 56 8.97 -2.35 -3.75
CA GLU A 56 8.59 -2.66 -5.13
C GLU A 56 7.35 -3.58 -5.26
N VAL A 57 6.48 -3.59 -4.23
CA VAL A 57 5.27 -4.44 -4.20
C VAL A 57 4.07 -3.77 -4.86
N VAL A 58 3.95 -2.45 -4.74
CA VAL A 58 2.82 -1.68 -5.28
C VAL A 58 3.30 -0.59 -6.24
N ARG A 59 2.47 -0.28 -7.22
CA ARG A 59 2.59 0.88 -8.10
C ARG A 59 1.41 1.82 -7.82
N TYR A 60 1.57 3.09 -8.17
CA TYR A 60 0.49 4.06 -8.10
C TYR A 60 0.57 4.96 -9.33
N GLU A 61 -0.59 5.41 -9.77
CA GLU A 61 -0.71 6.49 -10.73
C GLU A 61 -1.32 7.70 -10.03
N THR A 62 -0.87 8.88 -10.42
CA THR A 62 -1.51 10.12 -9.98
C THR A 62 -2.44 10.55 -11.09
N ASP A 63 -3.74 10.35 -10.87
CA ASP A 63 -4.74 10.93 -11.74
C ASP A 63 -4.64 12.46 -11.62
N GLY A 64 -4.52 13.15 -12.75
CA GLY A 64 -3.88 14.47 -12.91
C GLY A 64 -4.53 15.68 -12.24
N ARG A 65 -5.10 15.57 -11.04
CA ARG A 65 -5.40 16.71 -10.17
C ARG A 65 -4.10 17.34 -9.68
N LYS A 66 -3.52 18.19 -10.53
CA LYS A 66 -2.56 19.21 -10.12
C LYS A 66 -3.13 19.94 -8.90
N ALA A 67 -2.40 19.89 -7.79
CA ALA A 67 -2.53 20.90 -6.76
C ALA A 67 -2.28 22.26 -7.43
N ARG A 68 -3.30 23.12 -7.37
CA ARG A 68 -3.25 24.50 -7.85
C ARG A 68 -2.43 25.34 -6.91
#